data_AF-A0A7H4MQK2-F1
#
_entry.id   AF-A0A7H4MQK2-F1
#
_cell.length_a   1.000
_cell.length_b   1.000
_cell.length_c   1.000
_cell.angle_alpha   90.00
_cell.angle_beta   90.00
_cell.angle_gamma   90.00
#
_symmetry.space_group_name_H-M   'P 1'
#
loop_
_entity.id
_entity.type
_entity.pdbx_description
1 polymer ?
#
loop_
_entity_poly.entity_id
_entity_poly.type
_entity_poly.pdbx_seq_one_letter_code
_entity_poly.pdbx_strand_id
1 'polypeptide(L)'
;MHDIRENRHFSRRVPEERIEEFHLFAQDFNSLLGEMEDWQRQLQAKNAQLLRSSLHDPLTGLANRAAFRNALAELMKNEVDHQTSALLFLDGDNFKLINDNWGHAAGDKVLTEVASRLMAFAGKRHLAWRLGRR
;
A
#
# COMPACT_ATOMS: atom_id res chain seq x y z
N MET A 1 1.70 -30.11 18.85
CA MET A 1 2.21 -28.97 19.63
C MET A 1 3.48 -28.34 19.03
N HIS A 2 4.51 -29.10 18.62
CA HIS A 2 5.75 -28.52 18.07
C HIS A 2 5.60 -27.83 16.69
N ASP A 3 4.70 -28.31 15.83
CA ASP A 3 4.55 -27.82 14.44
C ASP A 3 3.75 -26.50 14.29
N ILE A 4 2.92 -26.14 15.29
CA ILE A 4 2.07 -24.93 15.22
C ILE A 4 2.88 -23.65 15.47
N ARG A 5 3.97 -23.74 16.24
CA ARG A 5 4.83 -22.60 16.58
C ARG A 5 5.75 -22.17 15.44
N GLU A 6 6.20 -23.09 14.60
CA GLU A 6 7.13 -22.80 13.50
C GLU A 6 6.43 -22.24 12.26
N ASN A 7 5.23 -22.75 11.92
CA ASN A 7 4.56 -22.43 10.66
C ASN A 7 3.36 -21.47 10.77
N ARG A 8 2.93 -21.06 11.98
CA ARG A 8 1.74 -20.21 12.20
C ARG A 8 0.48 -20.69 11.46
N HIS A 9 0.36 -22.00 11.24
CA HIS A 9 -0.79 -22.62 10.60
C HIS A 9 -1.91 -22.81 11.64
N PHE A 10 -2.57 -21.71 12.00
CA PHE A 10 -3.67 -21.69 12.97
C PHE A 10 -4.95 -22.37 12.45
N SER A 11 -4.98 -22.75 11.17
CA SER A 11 -6.11 -23.38 10.48
C SER A 11 -6.42 -24.78 10.97
N ARG A 12 -5.49 -25.41 11.70
CA ARG A 12 -5.70 -26.72 12.30
C ARG A 12 -6.55 -26.57 13.56
N ARG A 13 -7.66 -27.28 13.61
CA ARG A 13 -8.54 -27.34 14.77
C ARG A 13 -8.28 -28.60 15.59
N VAL A 14 -8.55 -28.52 16.89
CA VAL A 14 -8.60 -29.69 17.76
C VAL A 14 -9.89 -30.44 17.39
N PRO A 15 -9.81 -31.75 17.06
CA PRO A 15 -10.99 -32.55 16.74
C PRO A 15 -11.88 -32.74 17.97
N GLU A 16 -13.16 -33.05 17.77
CA GLU A 16 -14.07 -33.32 18.89
C GLU A 16 -13.63 -34.55 19.68
N GLU A 17 -13.45 -34.39 20.99
CA GLU A 17 -13.07 -35.46 21.90
C GLU A 17 -14.29 -36.06 22.60
N ARG A 18 -14.21 -37.37 22.93
CA ARG A 18 -15.32 -38.15 23.51
C ARG A 18 -15.55 -37.89 25.00
N ILE A 19 -14.60 -37.23 25.65
CA ILE A 19 -14.62 -36.87 27.07
C ILE A 19 -15.06 -35.41 27.17
N GLU A 20 -16.08 -35.14 27.98
CA GLU A 20 -16.77 -33.85 28.05
C GLU A 20 -15.83 -32.70 28.45
N GLU A 21 -14.93 -32.93 29.41
CA GLU A 21 -13.95 -31.92 29.84
C GLU A 21 -12.96 -31.54 28.72
N PHE A 22 -12.56 -32.52 27.89
CA PHE A 22 -11.69 -32.26 26.75
C PHE A 22 -12.44 -31.65 25.57
N HIS A 23 -13.73 -31.94 25.42
CA HIS A 23 -14.58 -31.34 24.40
C HIS A 23 -14.75 -29.83 24.64
N LEU A 24 -15.05 -29.43 25.88
CA LEU A 24 -15.13 -28.02 26.29
C LEU A 24 -13.79 -27.30 26.05
N PHE A 25 -12.69 -27.91 26.47
CA PHE A 25 -11.36 -27.36 26.23
C PHE A 25 -11.04 -27.21 24.73
N ALA A 26 -11.41 -28.19 23.90
CA ALA A 26 -11.22 -28.15 22.46
C ALA A 26 -12.04 -27.02 21.81
N GLN A 27 -13.26 -26.78 22.28
CA GLN A 27 -14.10 -25.67 21.82
C GLN A 27 -13.48 -24.31 22.16
N ASP A 28 -13.09 -24.10 23.42
CA ASP A 28 -12.45 -22.85 23.86
C ASP A 28 -11.16 -22.59 23.08
N PHE A 29 -10.34 -23.64 22.90
CA PHE A 29 -9.11 -23.55 22.13
C PHE A 29 -9.37 -23.22 20.65
N ASN A 30 -10.37 -23.84 20.03
CA ASN A 30 -10.74 -23.55 18.65
C ASN A 30 -11.33 -22.14 18.49
N SER A 31 -12.03 -21.60 19.49
CA SER A 31 -12.51 -20.22 19.50
C SER A 31 -11.34 -19.23 19.54
N LEU A 32 -10.38 -19.44 20.46
CA LEU A 32 -9.17 -18.61 20.53
C LEU A 32 -8.35 -18.67 19.23
N LEU A 33 -8.25 -19.84 18.59
CA LEU A 33 -7.62 -19.96 17.29
C LEU A 33 -8.34 -19.14 16.21
N GLY A 34 -9.68 -19.11 16.22
CA GLY A 34 -10.48 -18.26 15.34
C GLY A 34 -10.19 -16.77 15.55
N GLU A 35 -10.17 -16.32 16.81
CA GLU A 35 -9.83 -14.93 17.14
C GLU A 35 -8.42 -14.53 16.68
N MET A 36 -7.43 -15.42 16.89
CA MET A 36 -6.06 -15.18 16.44
C MET A 36 -5.95 -15.08 14.91
N GLU A 37 -6.68 -15.92 14.17
CA GLU A 37 -6.72 -15.85 12.70
C GLU A 37 -7.29 -14.51 12.21
N ASP A 38 -8.37 -14.03 12.83
CA ASP A 38 -8.97 -12.76 12.47
C ASP A 38 -8.07 -11.57 12.82
N TRP A 39 -7.42 -11.59 13.99
CA TRP A 39 -6.40 -10.59 14.31
C TRP A 39 -5.22 -10.59 13.34
N GLN A 40 -4.76 -11.76 12.91
CA GLN A 40 -3.68 -11.84 11.92
C GLN A 40 -4.09 -11.21 10.59
N ARG A 41 -5.31 -11.48 10.12
CA ARG A 41 -5.86 -10.85 8.90
C ARG A 41 -5.96 -9.34 9.04
N GLN A 42 -6.46 -8.85 10.16
CA GLN A 42 -6.56 -7.41 10.41
C GLN A 42 -5.19 -6.72 10.46
N LEU A 43 -4.19 -7.35 11.08
CA LEU A 43 -2.81 -6.84 11.11
C LEU A 43 -2.21 -6.78 9.70
N GLN A 44 -2.40 -7.82 8.88
CA GLN A 44 -1.95 -7.82 7.50
C GLN A 44 -2.61 -6.72 6.66
N ALA A 45 -3.94 -6.56 6.79
CA ALA A 45 -4.67 -5.50 6.09
C ALA A 45 -4.20 -4.10 6.52
N LYS A 46 -4.00 -3.87 7.82
CA LYS A 46 -3.45 -2.60 8.34
C LYS A 46 -2.03 -2.36 7.84
N ASN A 47 -1.16 -3.37 7.83
CA ASN A 47 0.19 -3.23 7.29
C ASN A 47 0.19 -2.91 5.80
N ALA A 48 -0.65 -3.57 5.00
CA ALA A 48 -0.82 -3.25 3.59
C ALA A 48 -1.32 -1.82 3.38
N GLN A 49 -2.26 -1.36 4.20
CA GLN A 49 -2.76 0.02 4.16
C GLN A 49 -1.66 1.03 4.56
N LEU A 50 -0.88 0.76 5.60
CA LEU A 50 0.23 1.61 6.03
C LEU A 50 1.30 1.71 4.93
N LEU A 51 1.65 0.59 4.28
CA LEU A 51 2.55 0.57 3.13
C LEU A 51 2.01 1.40 1.97
N ARG A 52 0.71 1.24 1.63
CA ARG A 52 0.08 2.02 0.56
C ARG A 52 0.07 3.52 0.87
N SER A 53 -0.30 3.90 2.09
CA SER A 53 -0.26 5.30 2.54
C SER A 53 1.16 5.86 2.63
N SER A 54 2.16 5.02 2.86
CA SER A 54 3.57 5.41 2.92
C SER A 54 4.19 5.63 1.53
N LEU A 55 3.65 4.99 0.48
CA LEU A 55 4.20 5.02 -0.88
C LEU A 55 3.36 5.77 -1.91
N HIS A 56 2.14 6.19 -1.56
CA HIS A 56 1.27 6.96 -2.45
C HIS A 56 0.91 8.33 -1.87
N ASP A 57 0.61 9.28 -2.76
CA ASP A 57 0.05 10.58 -2.42
C ASP A 57 -1.46 10.46 -2.22
N PRO A 58 -2.02 10.87 -1.07
CA PRO A 58 -3.43 10.66 -0.76
C PRO A 58 -4.39 11.50 -1.62
N LEU A 59 -3.94 12.62 -2.18
CA LEU A 59 -4.78 13.51 -3.00
C LEU A 59 -4.89 13.03 -4.45
N THR A 60 -3.78 12.57 -5.03
CA THR A 60 -3.72 12.19 -6.46
C THR A 60 -3.71 10.69 -6.71
N GLY A 61 -3.39 9.88 -5.70
CA GLY A 61 -3.19 8.44 -5.84
C GLY A 61 -1.86 8.04 -6.50
N LEU A 62 -1.12 8.99 -7.07
CA LEU A 62 0.20 8.75 -7.64
C LEU A 62 1.17 8.22 -6.58
N ALA A 63 2.18 7.47 -7.02
CA ALA A 63 3.28 7.11 -6.14
C ALA A 63 3.98 8.38 -5.62
N ASN A 64 4.37 8.40 -4.36
CA ASN A 64 4.90 9.61 -3.73
C ASN A 64 6.43 9.70 -3.85
N ARG A 65 7.01 10.72 -3.22
CA ARG A 65 8.45 10.95 -3.18
C ARG A 65 9.25 9.76 -2.63
N ALA A 66 8.75 9.03 -1.64
CA ALA A 66 9.46 7.87 -1.10
C ALA A 66 9.53 6.74 -2.14
N ALA A 67 8.40 6.45 -2.79
CA ALA A 67 8.35 5.47 -3.89
C ALA A 67 9.26 5.86 -5.06
N PHE A 68 9.32 7.15 -5.43
CA PHE A 68 10.24 7.65 -6.46
C PHE A 68 11.70 7.37 -6.11
N ARG A 69 12.12 7.66 -4.87
CA ARG A 69 13.51 7.43 -4.44
C ARG A 69 13.88 5.96 -4.46
N ASN A 70 12.97 5.09 -4.03
CA ASN A 70 13.18 3.65 -4.07
C ASN A 70 13.32 3.15 -5.51
N ALA A 71 12.41 3.57 -6.40
CA ALA A 71 12.45 3.20 -7.81
C ALA A 71 13.73 3.69 -8.50
N LEU A 72 14.14 4.93 -8.23
CA LEU A 72 15.37 5.50 -8.78
C LEU A 72 16.60 4.75 -8.25
N ALA A 73 16.65 4.40 -6.97
CA ALA A 73 17.76 3.65 -6.40
C ALA A 73 17.90 2.25 -7.04
N GLU A 74 16.79 1.56 -7.31
CA GLU A 74 16.82 0.28 -8.03
C GLU A 74 17.26 0.46 -9.50
N LEU A 75 16.75 1.49 -10.18
CA LEU A 75 17.12 1.79 -11.57
C LEU A 75 18.62 2.06 -11.72
N MET A 76 19.24 2.74 -10.76
CA MET A 76 20.67 3.04 -10.77
C MET A 76 21.57 1.82 -10.55
N LYS A 77 21.04 0.69 -10.05
CA LYS A 77 21.80 -0.56 -9.87
C LYS A 77 21.98 -1.32 -11.19
N ASN A 78 21.12 -1.09 -12.19
CA ASN A 78 21.19 -1.76 -13.47
C ASN A 78 21.74 -0.81 -14.54
N GLU A 79 22.95 -1.08 -15.04
CA GLU A 79 23.61 -0.22 -16.04
C GLU A 79 22.79 -0.04 -17.31
N VAL A 80 22.07 -1.08 -17.76
CA VAL A 80 21.23 -1.02 -18.96
C VAL A 80 20.03 -0.10 -18.74
N ASP A 81 19.33 -0.24 -17.62
CA ASP A 81 18.15 0.58 -17.32
C ASP A 81 18.54 2.04 -17.07
N HIS A 82 19.67 2.29 -16.40
CA HIS A 82 20.22 3.62 -16.19
C HIS A 82 20.51 4.33 -17.52
N GLN A 83 21.11 3.66 -18.51
CA GLN A 83 21.44 4.29 -19.80
C GLN A 83 20.25 4.43 -20.77
N THR A 84 19.15 3.69 -20.54
CA THR A 84 17.99 3.66 -21.45
C THR A 84 16.76 4.37 -20.90
N SER A 85 16.86 5.00 -19.73
CA SER A 85 15.76 5.69 -19.07
C SER A 85 15.91 7.21 -19.13
N ALA A 86 14.77 7.91 -19.11
CA ALA A 86 14.71 9.36 -19.05
C ALA A 86 13.84 9.81 -17.88
N LEU A 87 14.20 10.94 -17.27
CA LEU A 87 13.42 11.57 -16.21
C LEU A 87 12.84 12.89 -16.72
N LEU A 88 11.52 13.04 -16.60
CA LEU A 88 10.80 14.28 -16.88
C LEU A 88 10.30 14.88 -15.57
N PHE A 89 10.63 16.15 -15.32
CA PHE A 89 10.08 16.91 -14.21
C PHE A 89 9.00 17.86 -14.75
N LEU A 90 7.81 17.79 -14.16
CA LEU A 90 6.66 18.63 -14.53
C LEU A 90 6.29 19.50 -13.33
N ASP A 91 6.10 20.79 -13.57
CA ASP A 91 5.60 21.74 -12.57
C ASP A 91 4.32 22.44 -13.09
N GLY A 92 3.43 22.79 -12.18
CA GLY A 92 2.16 23.42 -12.52
C GLY A 92 2.29 24.94 -12.66
N ASP A 93 2.29 25.44 -13.89
CA ASP A 93 2.35 26.89 -14.14
C ASP A 93 1.21 27.64 -13.46
N ASN A 94 1.53 28.73 -12.76
CA ASN A 94 0.58 29.63 -12.10
C ASN A 94 -0.45 28.94 -11.17
N PHE A 95 -0.11 27.77 -10.62
CA PHE A 95 -1.04 27.00 -9.78
C PHE A 95 -1.54 27.78 -8.56
N LYS A 96 -0.72 28.68 -8.01
CA LYS A 96 -1.11 29.58 -6.92
C LYS A 96 -2.29 30.48 -7.30
N LEU A 97 -2.34 30.99 -8.53
CA LEU A 97 -3.43 31.83 -9.01
C LEU A 97 -4.78 31.08 -9.02
N ILE A 98 -4.76 29.78 -9.32
CA ILE A 98 -5.95 28.94 -9.26
C ILE A 98 -6.47 28.86 -7.82
N ASN A 99 -5.57 28.62 -6.86
CA ASN A 99 -5.93 28.56 -5.44
C ASN A 99 -6.43 29.91 -4.92
N ASP A 100 -5.80 31.01 -5.33
CA ASP A 100 -6.14 32.35 -4.87
C ASP A 100 -7.52 32.79 -5.42
N ASN A 101 -7.84 32.42 -6.67
CA ASN A 101 -9.10 32.81 -7.32
C ASN A 101 -10.29 31.87 -6.99
N TRP A 102 -10.03 30.58 -6.81
CA TRP A 102 -11.08 29.54 -6.74
C TRP A 102 -10.99 28.65 -5.49
N GLY A 103 -10.02 28.91 -4.61
CA GLY A 103 -9.79 28.18 -3.38
C GLY A 103 -9.02 26.87 -3.57
N HIS A 104 -8.49 26.35 -2.46
CA HIS A 104 -7.69 25.12 -2.44
C HIS A 104 -8.44 23.88 -2.96
N ALA A 105 -9.76 23.81 -2.78
CA ALA A 105 -10.57 22.70 -3.29
C ALA A 105 -10.59 22.66 -4.83
N ALA A 106 -10.48 23.81 -5.50
CA ALA A 106 -10.37 23.87 -6.95
C ALA A 106 -8.97 23.41 -7.41
N GLY A 107 -7.91 23.86 -6.73
CA GLY A 107 -6.55 23.39 -6.97
C GLY A 107 -6.41 21.87 -6.81
N ASP A 108 -7.01 21.31 -5.76
CA ASP A 108 -7.04 19.86 -5.55
C ASP A 108 -7.65 19.11 -6.73
N LYS A 109 -8.79 19.59 -7.26
CA LYS A 109 -9.43 18.99 -8.44
C LYS A 109 -8.51 19.04 -9.66
N VAL A 110 -7.79 20.15 -9.86
CA VAL A 110 -6.82 20.28 -10.96
C VAL A 110 -5.69 19.26 -10.79
N LEU A 111 -5.13 19.10 -9.59
CA LEU A 111 -4.06 18.12 -9.33
C LEU A 111 -4.54 16.68 -9.56
N THR A 112 -5.74 16.35 -9.08
CA THR A 112 -6.34 15.02 -9.30
C THR A 112 -6.56 14.75 -10.79
N GLU A 113 -7.01 15.75 -11.55
CA GLU A 113 -7.21 15.63 -13.00
C GLU A 113 -5.89 15.47 -13.77
N VAL A 114 -4.87 16.27 -13.43
CA VAL A 114 -3.51 16.14 -14.01
C VAL A 114 -2.96 14.74 -13.75
N ALA A 115 -3.07 14.25 -12.52
CA ALA A 115 -2.64 12.90 -12.15
C ALA A 115 -3.38 11.82 -12.94
N SER A 116 -4.71 11.96 -13.09
CA SER A 116 -5.54 11.06 -13.89
C SER A 116 -5.04 10.97 -15.33
N ARG A 117 -4.75 12.12 -15.96
CA ARG A 117 -4.22 12.19 -17.33
C ARG A 117 -2.83 11.58 -17.46
N LEU A 118 -1.95 11.83 -16.49
CA LEU A 118 -0.63 11.22 -16.44
C LEU A 118 -0.73 9.70 -16.32
N MET A 119 -1.65 9.17 -15.49
CA MET A 119 -1.88 7.73 -15.36
C MET A 119 -2.46 7.12 -16.65
N ALA A 120 -3.36 7.82 -17.34
CA ALA A 120 -3.89 7.37 -18.62
C ALA A 120 -2.81 7.29 -19.72
N PHE A 121 -1.84 8.20 -19.68
CA PHE A 121 -0.66 8.16 -20.56
C PHE A 121 0.38 7.12 -20.11
N ALA A 122 0.44 6.85 -18.80
CA ALA A 122 1.39 5.92 -18.21
C ALA A 122 1.01 4.46 -18.54
N GLY A 123 1.48 3.98 -19.69
CA GLY A 123 1.48 2.55 -20.03
C GLY A 123 2.49 1.75 -19.19
N LYS A 124 2.71 0.47 -19.53
CA LYS A 124 3.62 -0.44 -18.80
C LYS A 124 5.08 0.05 -18.65
N ARG A 125 5.49 1.06 -19.43
CA ARG A 125 6.88 1.56 -19.49
C ARG A 125 7.07 2.94 -18.87
N HIS A 126 6.00 3.59 -18.41
CA HIS A 126 6.06 4.94 -17.87
C HIS A 126 5.51 4.93 -16.45
N LEU A 127 6.22 5.60 -15.55
CA LEU A 127 5.87 5.70 -14.15
C LEU A 127 5.75 7.18 -13.79
N ALA A 128 4.72 7.52 -13.02
CA ALA A 128 4.45 8.87 -12.60
C ALA A 128 4.46 8.96 -11.07
N TRP A 129 5.14 9.98 -10.56
CA TRP A 129 5.25 10.23 -9.13
C TRP A 129 4.92 11.69 -8.81
N ARG A 130 4.29 11.92 -7.65
CA ARG A 130 4.12 13.26 -7.11
C ARG A 130 5.26 13.59 -6.14
N LEU A 131 6.01 14.63 -6.46
CA LEU A 131 7.15 15.10 -5.67
C LEU A 131 6.82 16.33 -4.82
N GLY A 132 5.97 17.24 -5.32
CA GLY A 132 5.60 18.48 -4.64
C GLY A 132 4.70 18.24 -3.41
N ARG A 133 4.89 19.08 -2.39
CA ARG A 133 3.90 19.27 -1.33
C ARG A 133 2.87 20.30 -1.80
N ARG A 134 1.72 20.36 -1.15
CA ARG A 134 0.72 21.39 -1.42
C ARG A 134 1.30 22.78 -1.23
#